data_AF-A0A7Y4ZAE0-F1
#
_entry.id   AF-A0A7Y4ZAE0-F1
#
_cell.length_a   1.000
_cell.length_b   1.000
_cell.length_c   1.000
_cell.angle_alpha   90.00
_cell.angle_beta   90.00
_cell.angle_gamma   90.00
#
_symmetry.space_group_name_H-M   'P 1'
#
loop_
_entity.id
_entity.type
_entity.pdbx_description
1 polymer ?
#
loop_
_entity_poly.entity_id
_entity_poly.type
_entity_poly.pdbx_seq_one_letter_code
_entity_poly.pdbx_strand_id
1 'polypeptide(L)'
;MKLAYFINQYPRVSHSFIRREIMALERLGYTVERYALRTNKDELVDPLDQSELSKTRYVLSEHPLKIGLAFIKTFYSSPLLLYKAFKAAIFMGLRSDRGLILHLIYVIEACVLLQWEKTAEIGHIHAHFGTNSTTVVMLAYLLGGVGYSFTVHGPEEFDKPEFIHLAQKIHYCRFVVAISSYGRSQLYRWVRHDQWVKVKIVHCGLERAFYDIPSVPIPVLPRLVCVGRLCEQKGQLLLIEAAHQLKEQNIAFELILAGDGEMR
;
A
#
# COMPACT_ATOMS: atom_id res chain seq x y z
N MET A 1 20.19 10.99 -2.24
CA MET A 1 18.87 10.93 -2.92
C MET A 1 17.79 10.79 -1.86
N LYS A 2 16.80 11.67 -1.85
CA LYS A 2 15.66 11.60 -0.90
C LYS A 2 14.54 10.73 -1.50
N LEU A 3 13.96 9.87 -0.68
CA LEU A 3 12.87 8.97 -1.06
C LEU A 3 11.56 9.49 -0.50
N ALA A 4 10.44 9.21 -1.17
CA ALA A 4 9.13 9.37 -0.56
C ALA A 4 8.32 8.07 -0.64
N TYR A 5 7.57 7.79 0.42
CA TYR A 5 6.59 6.71 0.46
C TYR A 5 5.19 7.28 0.28
N PHE A 6 4.38 6.67 -0.57
CA PHE A 6 2.99 7.10 -0.81
C PHE A 6 1.98 5.98 -0.55
N ILE A 7 1.04 6.21 0.36
CA ILE A 7 0.04 5.22 0.76
C ILE A 7 -1.35 5.87 0.80
N ASN A 8 -2.41 5.14 0.43
CA ASN A 8 -3.77 5.68 0.51
C ASN A 8 -4.12 6.13 1.94
N GLN A 9 -3.88 5.27 2.93
CA GLN A 9 -4.11 5.55 4.34
C GLN A 9 -2.93 5.04 5.16
N TYR A 10 -2.27 5.95 5.88
CA TYR A 10 -1.10 5.61 6.69
C TYR A 10 -0.95 6.56 7.88
N PRO A 11 -0.48 6.06 9.03
CA PRO A 11 -0.24 4.66 9.38
C PRO A 11 -1.53 3.88 9.64
N ARG A 12 -1.43 2.55 9.71
CA ARG A 12 -2.48 1.62 10.16
C ARG A 12 -1.82 0.43 10.86
N VAL A 13 -2.50 -0.19 11.81
CA VAL A 13 -2.02 -1.36 12.57
C VAL A 13 -1.54 -2.50 11.66
N SER A 14 -2.23 -2.72 10.53
CA SER A 14 -1.85 -3.76 9.56
C SER A 14 -0.66 -3.39 8.66
N HIS A 15 -0.14 -2.16 8.73
CA HIS A 15 0.95 -1.65 7.89
C HIS A 15 2.33 -1.74 8.57
N SER A 16 2.48 -2.61 9.57
CA SER A 16 3.76 -2.83 10.25
C SER A 16 4.91 -3.16 9.31
N PHE A 17 4.64 -3.81 8.17
CA PHE A 17 5.64 -4.09 7.13
C PHE A 17 6.12 -2.82 6.41
N ILE A 18 5.23 -1.86 6.12
CA ILE A 18 5.58 -0.57 5.49
C ILE A 18 6.46 0.22 6.44
N ARG A 19 6.04 0.31 7.71
CA ARG A 19 6.79 1.01 8.76
C ARG A 19 8.19 0.45 8.91
N ARG A 20 8.32 -0.88 8.98
CA ARG A 20 9.63 -1.55 9.10
C ARG A 20 10.52 -1.34 7.88
N GLU A 21 9.95 -1.37 6.67
CA GLU A 21 10.68 -1.08 5.44
C GLU A 21 11.24 0.34 5.45
N ILE A 22 10.42 1.33 5.79
CA ILE A 22 10.85 2.73 5.92
C ILE A 22 11.95 2.87 6.98
N MET A 23 11.75 2.30 8.17
CA MET A 23 12.75 2.35 9.24
C MET A 23 14.06 1.68 8.85
N ALA A 24 14.02 0.58 8.09
CA ALA A 24 15.21 -0.09 7.58
C ALA A 24 15.97 0.80 6.59
N LEU A 25 15.27 1.51 5.70
CA LEU A 25 15.89 2.48 4.79
C LEU A 25 16.50 3.66 5.54
N GLU A 26 15.83 4.18 6.56
CA GLU A 26 16.37 5.25 7.41
C GLU A 26 17.64 4.81 8.15
N ARG A 27 17.69 3.57 8.66
CA ARG A 27 18.90 3.00 9.27
C ARG A 27 20.04 2.82 8.27
N LEU A 28 19.74 2.65 6.98
CA LEU A 28 20.73 2.64 5.90
C LEU A 28 21.20 4.05 5.49
N GLY A 29 20.70 5.10 6.15
CA GLY A 29 21.09 6.49 5.90
C GLY A 29 20.27 7.20 4.83
N TYR A 30 19.18 6.60 4.33
CA TYR A 30 18.28 7.29 3.41
C TYR A 30 17.34 8.23 4.16
N THR A 31 17.10 9.42 3.61
CA THR A 31 16.02 10.29 4.08
C THR A 31 14.71 9.91 3.40
N VAL A 32 13.67 9.60 4.19
CA VAL A 32 12.37 9.14 3.70
C VAL A 32 11.26 10.11 4.12
N GLU A 33 10.59 10.73 3.16
CA GLU A 33 9.34 11.46 3.40
C GLU A 33 8.15 10.50 3.35
N ARG A 34 7.12 10.72 4.19
CA ARG A 34 5.88 9.92 4.13
C ARG A 34 4.71 10.77 3.68
N TYR A 35 4.04 10.33 2.63
CA TYR A 35 2.85 10.96 2.09
C TYR A 35 1.69 9.98 2.10
N ALA A 36 0.51 10.47 2.44
CA ALA A 36 -0.72 9.71 2.31
C ALA A 36 -1.87 10.56 1.81
N LEU A 37 -2.94 9.93 1.32
CA LEU A 37 -4.14 10.68 0.96
C LEU A 37 -4.87 11.15 2.22
N ARG A 38 -5.04 10.25 3.19
CA ARG A 38 -5.78 10.52 4.44
C ARG A 38 -5.21 9.74 5.62
N THR A 39 -5.58 10.18 6.82
CA THR A 39 -5.22 9.53 8.07
C THR A 39 -6.39 8.70 8.62
N ASN A 40 -6.09 7.72 9.47
CA ASN A 40 -7.06 7.06 10.33
C ASN A 40 -6.56 7.06 11.78
N LYS A 41 -6.29 8.28 12.27
CA LYS A 41 -5.61 8.52 13.55
C LYS A 41 -6.34 7.90 14.75
N ASP A 42 -7.66 7.74 14.68
CA ASP A 42 -8.48 7.29 15.80
C ASP A 42 -8.35 5.77 16.05
N GLU A 43 -7.77 5.02 15.10
CA GLU A 43 -7.51 3.57 15.22
C GLU A 43 -6.08 3.23 15.73
N LEU A 44 -5.24 4.23 16.01
CA LEU A 44 -3.81 4.00 16.30
C LEU A 44 -3.53 3.80 17.79
N VAL A 45 -3.22 2.55 18.16
CA VAL A 45 -2.87 2.17 19.54
C VAL A 45 -1.36 2.05 19.76
N ASP A 46 -0.59 1.62 18.75
CA ASP A 46 0.86 1.42 18.85
C ASP A 46 1.60 2.77 18.86
N PRO A 47 2.47 3.05 19.85
CA PRO A 47 3.30 4.27 19.90
C PRO A 47 4.15 4.48 18.64
N LEU A 48 4.59 3.41 17.99
CA LEU A 48 5.35 3.48 16.74
C LEU A 48 4.48 3.97 15.58
N ASP A 49 3.19 3.61 15.54
CA ASP A 49 2.26 4.15 14.54
C ASP A 49 1.96 5.63 14.84
N GLN A 50 1.87 6.04 16.10
CA GLN A 50 1.71 7.45 16.46
C GLN A 50 2.94 8.28 16.07
N SER A 51 4.14 7.72 16.18
CA SER A 51 5.37 8.35 15.68
C SER A 51 5.37 8.52 14.16
N GLU A 52 4.84 7.56 13.42
CA GLU A 52 4.72 7.66 11.96
C GLU A 52 3.65 8.66 11.52
N LEU A 53 2.56 8.80 12.28
CA LEU A 53 1.51 9.80 12.06
C LEU A 53 2.11 11.22 12.05
N SER A 54 2.98 11.55 13.02
CA SER A 54 3.59 12.89 13.11
C SER A 54 4.58 13.21 11.98
N LYS A 55 5.10 12.19 11.31
CA LYS A 55 6.02 12.30 10.16
C LYS A 55 5.31 12.25 8.81
N THR A 56 4.00 12.02 8.79
CA THR A 56 3.24 11.82 7.55
C THR A 56 2.47 13.07 7.15
N ARG A 57 2.60 13.48 5.88
CA ARG A 57 1.80 14.56 5.29
C ARG A 57 0.62 14.01 4.51
N TYR A 58 -0.52 14.68 4.61
CA TYR A 58 -1.80 14.19 4.09
C TYR A 58 -2.37 15.09 3.00
N VAL A 59 -2.55 14.56 1.79
CA VAL A 59 -3.01 15.33 0.62
C VAL A 59 -4.38 15.93 0.88
N LEU A 60 -5.32 15.15 1.42
CA LEU A 60 -6.69 15.59 1.69
C LEU A 60 -6.82 16.45 2.96
N SER A 61 -5.75 16.59 3.74
CA SER A 61 -5.71 17.52 4.88
C SER A 61 -5.08 18.87 4.51
N GLU A 62 -4.59 19.04 3.28
CA GLU A 62 -4.14 20.36 2.81
C GLU A 62 -5.32 21.32 2.66
N HIS A 63 -5.01 22.61 2.85
CA HIS A 63 -6.01 23.65 2.67
C HIS A 63 -6.51 23.66 1.21
N PRO A 64 -7.84 23.74 0.95
CA PRO A 64 -8.39 23.67 -0.41
C PRO A 64 -7.77 24.67 -1.39
N LEU A 65 -7.42 25.88 -0.92
CA LEU A 65 -6.70 26.88 -1.72
C LEU A 65 -5.34 26.38 -2.21
N LYS A 66 -4.57 25.66 -1.38
CA LYS A 66 -3.27 25.09 -1.78
C LYS A 66 -3.45 23.99 -2.83
N ILE A 67 -4.51 23.19 -2.71
CA ILE A 67 -4.87 22.17 -3.71
C ILE A 67 -5.20 22.85 -5.05
N GLY A 68 -6.05 23.88 -5.04
CA GLY A 68 -6.39 24.65 -6.23
C GLY A 68 -5.17 25.33 -6.86
N LEU A 69 -4.29 25.94 -6.05
CA LEU A 69 -3.05 26.55 -6.51
C LEU A 69 -2.09 25.52 -7.14
N ALA A 70 -1.98 24.32 -6.57
CA ALA A 70 -1.16 23.25 -7.14
C ALA A 70 -1.67 22.83 -8.53
N PHE A 71 -2.98 22.74 -8.71
CA PHE A 71 -3.60 22.48 -10.01
C PHE A 71 -3.32 23.62 -11.01
N ILE A 72 -3.61 24.87 -10.63
CA ILE A 72 -3.41 26.06 -11.46
C ILE A 72 -1.93 26.16 -11.90
N LYS A 73 -0.99 26.00 -10.97
CA LYS A 73 0.44 26.02 -11.27
C LYS A 73 0.82 24.94 -12.27
N THR A 74 0.26 23.74 -12.14
CA THR A 74 0.51 22.63 -13.08
C THR A 74 -0.10 22.90 -14.45
N PHE A 75 -1.30 23.48 -14.51
CA PHE A 75 -1.98 23.86 -15.75
C PHE A 75 -1.15 24.85 -16.57
N TYR A 76 -0.60 25.89 -15.96
CA TYR A 76 0.20 26.90 -16.67
C TYR A 76 1.63 26.43 -16.96
N SER A 77 2.25 25.63 -16.08
CA SER A 77 3.63 25.19 -16.29
C SER A 77 3.76 24.02 -17.26
N SER A 78 2.74 23.17 -17.41
CA SER A 78 2.83 21.93 -18.19
C SER A 78 1.48 21.47 -18.76
N PRO A 79 0.78 22.28 -19.58
CA PRO A 79 -0.57 21.98 -20.05
C PRO A 79 -0.67 20.68 -20.86
N LEU A 80 0.34 20.37 -21.68
CA LEU A 80 0.38 19.13 -22.46
C LEU A 80 0.52 17.87 -21.58
N LEU A 81 1.28 17.95 -20.48
CA LEU A 81 1.43 16.85 -19.54
C LEU A 81 0.16 16.68 -18.71
N LEU A 82 -0.47 17.78 -18.31
CA LEU A 82 -1.77 17.75 -17.65
C LEU A 82 -2.84 17.10 -18.53
N TYR A 83 -2.89 17.43 -19.82
CA TYR A 83 -3.77 16.74 -20.78
C TYR A 83 -3.49 15.23 -20.85
N LYS A 84 -2.22 14.81 -20.88
CA LYS A 84 -1.86 13.38 -20.85
C LYS A 84 -2.34 12.68 -19.58
N ALA A 85 -2.16 13.32 -18.41
CA ALA A 85 -2.62 12.78 -17.13
C ALA A 85 -4.15 12.64 -17.09
N PHE A 86 -4.91 13.64 -17.55
CA PHE A 86 -6.36 13.55 -17.67
C PHE A 86 -6.80 12.46 -18.65
N LYS A 87 -6.15 12.33 -19.81
CA LYS A 87 -6.44 11.26 -20.77
C LYS A 87 -6.23 9.87 -20.14
N ALA A 88 -5.15 9.70 -19.40
CA ALA A 88 -4.89 8.46 -18.66
C ALA A 88 -5.96 8.21 -17.58
N ALA A 89 -6.31 9.24 -16.80
CA ALA A 89 -7.36 9.16 -15.78
C ALA A 89 -8.74 8.79 -16.36
N ILE A 90 -9.12 9.36 -17.51
CA ILE A 90 -10.36 9.02 -18.20
C ILE A 90 -10.34 7.56 -18.67
N PHE A 91 -9.27 7.15 -19.35
CA PHE A 91 -9.12 5.76 -19.79
C PHE A 91 -9.25 4.77 -18.62
N MET A 92 -8.59 5.08 -17.50
CA MET A 92 -8.65 4.23 -16.31
C MET A 92 -10.02 4.25 -15.65
N GLY A 93 -10.60 5.44 -15.49
CA GLY A 93 -11.87 5.64 -14.80
C GLY A 93 -13.07 5.01 -15.49
N LEU A 94 -13.07 4.91 -16.82
CA LEU A 94 -14.17 4.29 -17.58
C LEU A 94 -14.32 2.78 -17.34
N ARG A 95 -13.24 2.09 -16.95
CA ARG A 95 -13.23 0.65 -16.68
C ARG A 95 -12.95 0.32 -15.21
N SER A 96 -12.86 1.32 -14.34
CA SER A 96 -12.61 1.11 -12.93
C SER A 96 -13.91 0.89 -12.17
N ASP A 97 -13.86 0.00 -11.17
CA ASP A 97 -14.91 -0.20 -10.16
C ASP A 97 -15.13 1.02 -9.25
N ARG A 98 -14.21 1.99 -9.26
CA ARG A 98 -14.33 3.28 -8.56
C ARG A 98 -14.97 4.38 -9.42
N GLY A 99 -15.03 4.19 -10.74
CA GLY A 99 -15.63 5.15 -11.67
C GLY A 99 -14.73 6.34 -12.06
N LEU A 100 -15.25 7.12 -13.03
CA LEU A 100 -14.54 8.21 -13.70
C LEU A 100 -14.25 9.40 -12.78
N ILE A 101 -15.22 9.84 -11.98
CA ILE A 101 -15.12 11.05 -11.15
C ILE A 101 -13.93 10.94 -10.18
N LEU A 102 -13.78 9.79 -9.53
CA LEU A 102 -12.65 9.55 -8.61
C LEU A 102 -11.30 9.61 -9.34
N HIS A 103 -11.21 9.11 -10.58
CA HIS A 103 -9.97 9.19 -11.35
C HIS A 103 -9.61 10.63 -11.75
N LEU A 104 -10.60 11.49 -12.01
CA LEU A 104 -10.35 12.92 -12.24
C LEU A 104 -9.84 13.60 -10.96
N ILE A 105 -10.38 13.23 -9.79
CA ILE A 105 -9.89 13.71 -8.48
C ILE A 105 -8.43 13.28 -8.27
N TYR A 106 -8.05 12.05 -8.66
CA TYR A 106 -6.66 11.59 -8.55
C TYR A 106 -5.66 12.45 -9.35
N VAL A 107 -6.09 13.11 -10.44
CA VAL A 107 -5.23 14.08 -11.15
C VAL A 107 -4.98 15.33 -10.29
N ILE A 108 -5.99 15.79 -9.56
CA ILE A 108 -5.86 16.93 -8.64
C ILE A 108 -4.93 16.56 -7.46
N GLU A 109 -5.11 15.37 -6.88
CA GLU A 109 -4.23 14.84 -5.83
C GLU A 109 -2.78 14.71 -6.34
N ALA A 110 -2.60 14.24 -7.58
CA ALA A 110 -1.29 14.15 -8.22
C ALA A 110 -0.62 15.51 -8.44
N CYS A 111 -1.37 16.57 -8.74
CA CYS A 111 -0.83 17.93 -8.80
C CYS A 111 -0.28 18.40 -7.45
N VAL A 112 -0.93 18.05 -6.33
CA VAL A 112 -0.42 18.35 -4.98
C VAL A 112 0.87 17.60 -4.73
N LEU A 113 0.88 16.29 -5.02
CA LEU A 113 2.06 15.44 -4.87
C LEU A 113 3.24 15.97 -5.70
N LEU A 114 3.00 16.39 -6.95
CA LEU A 114 3.99 17.00 -7.83
C LEU A 114 4.66 18.24 -7.22
N GLN A 115 3.91 19.07 -6.49
CA GLN A 115 4.49 20.24 -5.83
C GLN A 115 5.31 19.84 -4.60
N TRP A 116 4.83 18.86 -3.84
CA TRP A 116 5.54 18.36 -2.66
C TRP A 116 6.88 17.72 -3.03
N GLU A 117 6.90 16.85 -4.04
CA GLU A 117 8.12 16.18 -4.45
C GLU A 117 9.19 17.17 -4.96
N LYS A 118 8.77 18.24 -5.65
CA LYS A 118 9.67 19.29 -6.12
C LYS A 118 10.21 20.13 -4.96
N THR A 119 9.33 20.50 -4.03
CA THR A 119 9.71 21.33 -2.86
C THR A 119 10.63 20.56 -1.92
N ALA A 120 10.40 19.26 -1.74
CA ALA A 120 11.19 18.41 -0.87
C ALA A 120 12.40 17.77 -1.57
N GLU A 121 12.62 18.05 -2.86
CA GLU A 121 13.69 17.47 -3.68
C GLU A 121 13.73 15.93 -3.65
N ILE A 122 12.55 15.32 -3.75
CA ILE A 122 12.41 13.86 -3.82
C ILE A 122 13.02 13.37 -5.14
N GLY A 123 13.81 12.29 -5.08
CA GLY A 123 14.39 11.66 -6.28
C GLY A 123 13.62 10.44 -6.77
N HIS A 124 12.77 9.86 -5.93
CA HIS A 124 11.97 8.67 -6.24
C HIS A 124 10.80 8.49 -5.27
N ILE A 125 9.65 8.06 -5.77
CA ILE A 125 8.47 7.72 -4.95
C ILE A 125 8.23 6.21 -4.96
N HIS A 126 8.08 5.59 -3.77
CA HIS A 126 7.64 4.21 -3.61
C HIS A 126 6.22 4.17 -3.06
N ALA A 127 5.26 3.64 -3.83
CA ALA A 127 3.89 3.47 -3.36
C ALA A 127 3.69 2.07 -2.76
N HIS A 128 2.81 1.96 -1.76
CA HIS A 128 2.27 0.66 -1.36
C HIS A 128 0.88 0.44 -1.91
N PHE A 129 0.62 -0.80 -2.32
CA PHE A 129 -0.58 -1.29 -2.97
C PHE A 129 -0.71 -0.88 -4.43
N GLY A 130 -1.15 -1.82 -5.27
CA GLY A 130 -1.40 -1.59 -6.69
C GLY A 130 -2.66 -0.76 -6.98
N THR A 131 -3.33 -0.21 -5.96
CA THR A 131 -4.65 0.43 -6.03
C THR A 131 -4.53 1.94 -6.25
N ASN A 132 -5.33 2.76 -5.53
CA ASN A 132 -5.43 4.20 -5.78
C ASN A 132 -4.14 4.96 -5.44
N SER A 133 -3.37 4.51 -4.44
CA SER A 133 -2.05 5.06 -4.11
C SER A 133 -1.13 5.09 -5.33
N THR A 134 -0.96 3.95 -6.00
CA THR A 134 -0.14 3.84 -7.21
C THR A 134 -0.74 4.61 -8.39
N THR A 135 -2.07 4.74 -8.49
CA THR A 135 -2.71 5.59 -9.51
C THR A 135 -2.27 7.05 -9.36
N VAL A 136 -2.34 7.61 -8.15
CA VAL A 136 -1.96 9.01 -7.90
C VAL A 136 -0.48 9.25 -8.21
N VAL A 137 0.40 8.34 -7.79
CA VAL A 137 1.84 8.44 -8.07
C VAL A 137 2.14 8.32 -9.56
N MET A 138 1.48 7.40 -10.28
CA MET A 138 1.62 7.28 -11.73
C MET A 138 1.15 8.56 -12.44
N LEU A 139 0.04 9.15 -12.00
CA LEU A 139 -0.44 10.42 -12.56
C LEU A 139 0.55 11.57 -12.28
N ALA A 140 1.14 11.63 -11.08
CA ALA A 140 2.18 12.62 -10.77
C ALA A 140 3.41 12.47 -11.69
N TYR A 141 3.83 11.24 -11.96
CA TYR A 141 4.87 10.95 -12.95
C TYR A 141 4.48 11.45 -14.35
N LEU A 142 3.25 11.20 -14.81
CA LEU A 142 2.76 11.68 -16.11
C LEU A 142 2.68 13.22 -16.19
N LEU A 143 2.56 13.90 -15.05
CA LEU A 143 2.62 15.36 -14.94
C LEU A 143 4.06 15.92 -14.97
N GLY A 144 5.07 15.07 -15.23
CA GLY A 144 6.48 15.45 -15.26
C GLY A 144 7.16 15.35 -13.89
N GLY A 145 6.60 14.54 -13.01
CA GLY A 145 7.19 14.24 -11.71
C GLY A 145 8.30 13.20 -11.75
N VAL A 146 8.83 12.86 -10.58
CA VAL A 146 9.92 11.89 -10.48
C VAL A 146 9.46 10.45 -10.75
N GLY A 147 10.43 9.60 -11.09
CA GLY A 147 10.15 8.18 -11.31
C GLY A 147 9.63 7.49 -10.05
N TYR A 148 8.86 6.43 -10.24
CA TYR A 148 8.23 5.72 -9.13
C TYR A 148 8.37 4.21 -9.23
N SER A 149 8.08 3.55 -8.11
CA SER A 149 7.92 2.10 -7.96
C SER A 149 6.78 1.82 -7.01
N PHE A 150 6.35 0.57 -6.92
CA PHE A 150 5.34 0.19 -5.94
C PHE A 150 5.43 -1.28 -5.52
N THR A 151 4.85 -1.61 -4.36
CA THR A 151 4.75 -2.98 -3.87
C THR A 151 3.30 -3.47 -3.88
N VAL A 152 3.05 -4.67 -4.42
CA VAL A 152 1.77 -5.38 -4.34
C VAL A 152 1.77 -6.37 -3.18
N HIS A 153 0.67 -6.41 -2.42
CA HIS A 153 0.63 -7.14 -1.16
C HIS A 153 -0.35 -8.30 -1.12
N GLY A 154 -1.35 -8.37 -2.00
CA GLY A 154 -2.30 -9.46 -1.85
C GLY A 154 -3.44 -9.52 -2.87
N PRO A 155 -4.59 -10.04 -2.42
CA PRO A 155 -5.62 -10.54 -3.32
C PRO A 155 -6.26 -9.44 -4.15
N GLU A 156 -6.44 -8.21 -3.63
CA GLU A 156 -7.05 -7.14 -4.41
C GLU A 156 -6.31 -6.85 -5.73
N GLU A 157 -4.97 -6.91 -5.71
CA GLU A 157 -4.17 -6.75 -6.94
C GLU A 157 -4.24 -7.96 -7.89
N PHE A 158 -4.57 -9.14 -7.38
CA PHE A 158 -4.65 -10.38 -8.17
C PHE A 158 -6.05 -10.65 -8.70
N ASP A 159 -7.08 -10.23 -7.95
CA ASP A 159 -8.49 -10.48 -8.22
C ASP A 159 -9.07 -9.43 -9.17
N LYS A 160 -8.57 -8.19 -9.13
CA LYS A 160 -9.07 -7.07 -9.94
C LYS A 160 -8.02 -6.31 -10.76
N PRO A 161 -7.00 -6.96 -11.36
CA PRO A 161 -5.86 -6.32 -12.01
C PRO A 161 -6.26 -5.41 -13.17
N GLU A 162 -7.30 -5.76 -13.93
CA GLU A 162 -7.83 -4.92 -15.00
C GLU A 162 -8.56 -3.68 -14.46
N PHE A 163 -9.43 -3.82 -13.46
CA PHE A 163 -10.18 -2.71 -12.88
C PHE A 163 -9.28 -1.68 -12.19
N ILE A 164 -8.15 -2.12 -11.64
CA ILE A 164 -7.14 -1.24 -11.05
C ILE A 164 -6.06 -0.81 -12.06
N HIS A 165 -6.12 -1.26 -13.32
CA HIS A 165 -5.15 -0.93 -14.37
C HIS A 165 -3.70 -1.25 -14.00
N LEU A 166 -3.49 -2.44 -13.44
CA LEU A 166 -2.19 -2.87 -12.94
C LEU A 166 -1.12 -2.88 -14.05
N ALA A 167 -1.47 -3.33 -15.25
CA ALA A 167 -0.58 -3.33 -16.41
C ALA A 167 -0.07 -1.91 -16.76
N GLN A 168 -0.95 -0.92 -16.75
CA GLN A 168 -0.60 0.49 -17.00
C GLN A 168 0.38 1.02 -15.93
N LYS A 169 0.12 0.68 -14.66
CA LYS A 169 0.99 1.08 -13.55
C LYS A 169 2.37 0.45 -13.64
N ILE A 170 2.47 -0.80 -14.09
CA ILE A 170 3.78 -1.46 -14.30
C ILE A 170 4.49 -0.87 -15.52
N HIS A 171 3.73 -0.53 -16.57
CA HIS A 171 4.27 0.05 -17.78
C HIS A 171 5.09 1.32 -17.51
N TYR A 172 4.55 2.25 -16.71
CA TYR A 172 5.23 3.51 -16.41
C TYR A 172 6.24 3.45 -15.24
N CYS A 173 6.14 2.47 -14.33
CA CYS A 173 7.04 2.41 -13.18
C CYS A 173 8.48 2.04 -13.58
N ARG A 174 9.43 2.38 -12.71
CA ARG A 174 10.82 1.89 -12.78
C ARG A 174 10.90 0.40 -12.42
N PHE A 175 10.21 0.01 -11.36
CA PHE A 175 10.08 -1.38 -10.92
C PHE A 175 8.84 -1.57 -10.06
N VAL A 176 8.38 -2.82 -9.97
CA VAL A 176 7.30 -3.26 -9.08
C VAL A 176 7.80 -4.40 -8.22
N VAL A 177 7.43 -4.42 -6.95
CA VAL A 177 7.81 -5.47 -6.00
C VAL A 177 6.60 -6.36 -5.74
N ALA A 178 6.81 -7.67 -5.84
CA ALA A 178 5.92 -8.68 -5.29
C ALA A 178 6.51 -9.24 -4.00
N ILE A 179 5.68 -9.45 -2.98
CA ILE A 179 6.14 -9.96 -1.69
C ILE A 179 6.41 -11.48 -1.66
N SER A 180 6.13 -12.18 -2.77
CA SER A 180 6.31 -13.61 -2.91
C SER A 180 6.48 -14.03 -4.37
N SER A 181 7.01 -15.24 -4.60
CA SER A 181 7.07 -15.85 -5.94
C SER A 181 5.68 -16.02 -6.56
N TYR A 182 4.66 -16.30 -5.74
CA TYR A 182 3.27 -16.34 -6.20
C TYR A 182 2.79 -14.96 -6.65
N GLY A 183 3.05 -13.90 -5.88
CA GLY A 183 2.70 -12.54 -6.28
C GLY A 183 3.37 -12.16 -7.61
N ARG A 184 4.65 -12.52 -7.79
CA ARG A 184 5.36 -12.29 -9.04
C ARG A 184 4.71 -13.02 -10.22
N SER A 185 4.34 -14.29 -10.05
CA SER A 185 3.67 -15.03 -11.12
C SER A 185 2.31 -14.42 -11.46
N GLN A 186 1.58 -13.88 -10.48
CA GLN A 186 0.35 -13.14 -10.76
C GLN A 186 0.63 -11.87 -11.58
N LEU A 187 1.67 -11.11 -11.26
CA LEU A 187 2.03 -9.91 -12.03
C LEU A 187 2.40 -10.23 -13.49
N TYR A 188 3.15 -11.31 -13.73
CA TYR A 188 3.55 -11.72 -15.09
C TYR A 188 2.39 -12.00 -16.02
N ARG A 189 1.21 -12.38 -15.51
CA ARG A 189 0.01 -12.60 -16.32
C ARG A 189 -0.52 -11.32 -16.97
N TRP A 190 -0.17 -10.16 -16.42
CA TRP A 190 -0.74 -8.86 -16.80
C TRP A 190 0.22 -7.97 -17.58
N VAL A 191 1.48 -8.38 -17.75
CA VAL A 191 2.50 -7.58 -18.43
C VAL A 191 3.23 -8.38 -19.47
N ARG A 192 3.67 -7.69 -20.52
CA ARG A 192 4.47 -8.27 -21.59
C ARG A 192 5.81 -8.79 -21.05
N HIS A 193 6.36 -9.80 -21.72
CA HIS A 193 7.62 -10.43 -21.34
C HIS A 193 8.80 -9.44 -21.21
N ASP A 194 8.86 -8.41 -22.07
CA ASP A 194 9.90 -7.36 -22.01
C ASP A 194 9.86 -6.54 -20.72
N GLN A 195 8.73 -6.52 -20.01
CA GLN A 195 8.58 -5.84 -18.73
C GLN A 195 8.88 -6.73 -17.52
N TRP A 196 9.12 -8.02 -17.70
CA TRP A 196 9.37 -8.95 -16.58
C TRP A 196 10.57 -8.55 -15.73
N VAL A 197 11.58 -7.89 -16.34
CA VAL A 197 12.76 -7.37 -15.65
C VAL A 197 12.42 -6.32 -14.58
N LYS A 198 11.29 -5.63 -14.70
CA LYS A 198 10.80 -4.65 -13.71
C LYS A 198 10.24 -5.31 -12.45
N VAL A 199 9.85 -6.58 -12.52
CA VAL A 199 9.21 -7.28 -11.39
C VAL A 199 10.26 -7.88 -10.48
N LYS A 200 10.34 -7.38 -9.25
CA LYS A 200 11.27 -7.83 -8.21
C LYS A 200 10.52 -8.61 -7.13
N ILE A 201 11.24 -9.49 -6.43
CA ILE A 201 10.73 -10.12 -5.20
C ILE A 201 11.45 -9.49 -4.02
N VAL A 202 10.68 -8.97 -3.06
CA VAL A 202 11.19 -8.57 -1.75
C VAL A 202 10.18 -9.05 -0.71
N HIS A 203 10.60 -10.00 0.13
CA HIS A 203 9.74 -10.56 1.15
C HIS A 203 9.52 -9.58 2.32
N CYS A 204 8.33 -9.64 2.92
CA CYS A 204 8.08 -8.93 4.17
C CYS A 204 8.96 -9.50 5.29
N GLY A 205 9.88 -8.69 5.80
CA GLY A 205 10.82 -9.09 6.86
C GLY A 205 10.28 -8.84 8.27
N LEU A 206 10.86 -9.54 9.25
CA LEU A 206 10.69 -9.28 10.69
C LEU A 206 11.96 -8.65 11.26
N GLU A 207 11.80 -7.86 12.32
CA GLU A 207 12.94 -7.28 13.05
C GLU A 207 13.58 -8.35 13.94
N ARG A 208 14.86 -8.16 14.27
CA ARG A 208 15.61 -9.14 15.07
C ARG A 208 14.97 -9.40 16.44
N ALA A 209 14.40 -8.37 17.06
CA ALA A 209 13.68 -8.45 18.32
C ALA A 209 12.46 -9.40 18.30
N PHE A 210 11.91 -9.73 17.13
CA PHE A 210 10.85 -10.74 17.02
C PHE A 210 11.36 -12.16 17.33
N TYR A 211 12.61 -12.45 16.97
CA TYR A 211 13.23 -13.76 17.17
C TYR A 211 13.93 -13.90 18.52
N ASP A 212 14.42 -12.79 19.06
CA ASP A 212 15.14 -12.75 20.32
C ASP A 212 14.18 -12.70 21.52
N ILE A 213 13.20 -13.62 21.52
CA ILE A 213 12.27 -13.86 22.63
C ILE A 213 12.66 -15.14 23.37
N PRO A 214 12.53 -15.20 24.71
CA PRO A 214 12.75 -16.44 25.45
C PRO A 214 11.84 -17.56 24.94
N SER A 215 12.36 -18.77 24.84
CA SER A 215 11.53 -19.94 24.55
C SER A 215 10.51 -20.14 25.67
N VAL A 216 9.24 -20.29 25.31
CA VAL A 216 8.14 -20.56 26.25
C VAL A 216 7.73 -22.02 26.08
N PRO A 217 7.60 -22.80 27.18
CA PRO A 217 7.15 -24.18 27.09
C PRO A 217 5.74 -24.27 26.51
N ILE A 218 5.48 -25.32 25.73
CA ILE A 218 4.15 -25.61 25.21
C ILE A 218 3.24 -25.94 26.40
N PRO A 219 2.07 -25.26 26.55
CA PRO A 219 1.17 -25.54 27.67
C PRO A 219 0.61 -26.96 27.64
N VAL A 220 0.30 -27.51 28.82
CA VAL A 220 -0.30 -28.86 28.96
C VAL A 220 -1.62 -28.99 28.21
N LEU A 221 -2.45 -27.93 28.26
CA LEU A 221 -3.62 -27.80 27.40
C LEU A 221 -3.18 -27.14 26.08
N PRO A 222 -3.25 -27.83 24.92
CA PRO A 222 -2.83 -27.25 23.65
C PRO A 222 -3.56 -25.94 23.35
N ARG A 223 -2.80 -24.88 23.10
CA ARG A 223 -3.32 -23.54 22.78
C ARG A 223 -3.00 -23.18 21.33
N LEU A 224 -4.04 -23.06 20.52
CA LEU A 224 -3.97 -22.64 19.12
C LEU A 224 -4.31 -21.15 19.04
N VAL A 225 -3.51 -20.38 18.30
CA VAL A 225 -3.70 -18.93 18.16
C VAL A 225 -3.81 -18.56 16.68
N CYS A 226 -4.91 -17.93 16.31
CA CYS A 226 -5.09 -17.29 15.00
C CYS A 226 -5.00 -15.77 15.17
N VAL A 227 -4.02 -15.14 14.53
CA VAL A 227 -3.83 -13.68 14.59
C VAL A 227 -4.13 -13.08 13.22
N GLY A 228 -5.13 -12.20 13.15
CA GLY A 228 -5.47 -11.51 11.92
C GLY A 228 -6.83 -10.84 11.94
N ARG A 229 -7.09 -10.00 10.94
CA ARG A 229 -8.42 -9.39 10.73
C ARG A 229 -9.48 -10.49 10.56
N LEU A 230 -10.61 -10.38 11.23
CA LEU A 230 -11.72 -11.32 11.10
C LEU A 230 -12.53 -10.95 9.85
N CYS A 231 -12.10 -11.44 8.69
CA CYS A 231 -12.69 -11.13 7.39
C CYS A 231 -12.59 -12.32 6.44
N GLU A 232 -13.40 -12.33 5.37
CA GLU A 232 -13.58 -13.48 4.48
C GLU A 232 -12.25 -14.05 3.95
N GLN A 233 -11.29 -13.17 3.63
CA GLN A 233 -10.01 -13.55 3.03
C GLN A 233 -9.09 -14.29 4.00
N LYS A 234 -9.42 -14.34 5.29
CA LYS A 234 -8.64 -15.03 6.31
C LYS A 234 -9.19 -16.42 6.65
N GLY A 235 -10.41 -16.75 6.20
CA GLY A 235 -10.94 -18.12 6.26
C GLY A 235 -11.09 -18.69 7.67
N GLN A 236 -11.31 -17.87 8.70
CA GLN A 236 -11.42 -18.35 10.09
C GLN A 236 -12.58 -19.33 10.30
N LEU A 237 -13.61 -19.29 9.47
CA LEU A 237 -14.71 -20.27 9.54
C LEU A 237 -14.21 -21.72 9.37
N LEU A 238 -13.23 -21.96 8.49
CA LEU A 238 -12.61 -23.27 8.32
C LEU A 238 -11.86 -23.71 9.59
N LEU A 239 -11.26 -22.76 10.31
CA LEU A 239 -10.59 -23.04 11.59
C LEU A 239 -11.59 -23.41 12.68
N ILE A 240 -12.77 -22.77 12.70
CA ILE A 240 -13.85 -23.10 13.62
C ILE A 240 -14.43 -24.49 13.32
N GLU A 241 -14.62 -24.84 12.04
CA GLU A 241 -15.05 -26.18 11.62
C GLU A 241 -14.05 -27.26 12.04
N ALA A 242 -12.74 -27.01 11.86
CA ALA A 242 -11.70 -27.92 12.32
C ALA A 242 -11.69 -28.05 13.85
N ALA A 243 -11.87 -26.96 14.58
CA ALA A 243 -11.99 -26.96 16.03
C ALA A 243 -13.21 -27.74 16.52
N HIS A 244 -14.34 -27.68 15.79
CA HIS A 244 -15.52 -28.49 16.08
C HIS A 244 -15.22 -29.99 15.98
N GLN A 245 -14.52 -30.43 14.94
CA GLN A 245 -14.13 -31.85 14.78
C GLN A 245 -13.25 -32.35 15.92
N LEU A 246 -12.29 -31.53 16.40
CA LEU A 246 -11.47 -31.86 17.57
C LEU A 246 -12.32 -32.02 18.83
N LYS A 247 -13.31 -31.13 19.01
CA LYS A 247 -14.25 -31.19 20.13
C LYS A 247 -15.11 -32.45 20.08
N GLU A 248 -15.61 -32.85 18.91
CA GLU A 248 -16.38 -34.11 18.75
C GLU A 248 -15.56 -35.35 19.09
N GLN A 249 -14.25 -35.31 18.86
CA GLN A 249 -13.31 -36.36 19.23
C GLN A 249 -12.90 -36.32 20.71
N ASN A 250 -13.49 -35.44 21.53
CA ASN A 250 -13.14 -35.20 22.94
C ASN A 250 -11.67 -34.82 23.16
N ILE A 251 -11.05 -34.16 22.18
CA ILE A 251 -9.70 -33.63 22.32
C ILE A 251 -9.80 -32.27 23.02
N ALA A 252 -9.13 -32.13 24.16
CA ALA A 252 -9.09 -30.88 24.91
C ALA A 252 -8.10 -29.89 24.27
N PHE A 253 -8.55 -28.68 23.97
CA PHE A 253 -7.72 -27.59 23.44
C PHE A 253 -8.31 -26.21 23.77
N GLU A 254 -7.51 -25.17 23.61
CA GLU A 254 -7.91 -23.78 23.63
C GLU A 254 -7.67 -23.16 22.25
N LEU A 255 -8.67 -22.46 21.69
CA LEU A 255 -8.54 -21.69 20.45
C LEU A 255 -8.71 -20.20 20.74
N ILE A 256 -7.68 -19.43 20.45
CA ILE A 256 -7.67 -17.97 20.58
C ILE A 256 -7.73 -17.34 19.19
N LEU A 257 -8.78 -16.57 18.93
CA LEU A 257 -8.90 -15.71 17.75
C LEU A 257 -8.56 -14.27 18.16
N ALA A 258 -7.37 -13.82 17.78
CA ALA A 258 -6.85 -12.50 18.11
C ALA A 258 -6.95 -11.54 16.91
N GLY A 259 -7.87 -10.59 17.00
CA GLY A 259 -8.09 -9.58 15.98
C GLY A 259 -9.52 -9.05 16.03
N ASP A 260 -9.87 -8.20 15.05
CA ASP A 260 -11.21 -7.67 14.87
C ASP A 260 -11.54 -7.61 13.36
N GLY A 261 -12.79 -7.40 13.01
CA GLY A 261 -13.25 -7.29 11.62
C GLY A 261 -14.73 -7.56 11.46
N GLU A 262 -15.20 -7.50 10.22
CA GLU A 262 -16.62 -7.64 9.86
C GLU A 262 -17.23 -8.99 10.22
N MET A 263 -16.40 -10.01 10.48
CA MET A 263 -16.84 -11.36 10.87
C MET A 263 -16.67 -11.66 12.36
N ARG A 264 -16.47 -10.64 13.20
CA ARG A 264 -16.46 -10.81 14.66
C ARG A 264 -17.85 -11.18 15.22
#